data_AF-A0A7X6WVQ6-F1
#
_entry.id   AF-A0A7X6WVQ6-F1
#
_cell.length_a   1.000
_cell.length_b   1.000
_cell.length_c   1.000
_cell.angle_alpha   90.00
_cell.angle_beta   90.00
_cell.angle_gamma   90.00
#
_symmetry.space_group_name_H-M   'P 1'
#
loop_
_entity.id
_entity.type
_entity.pdbx_description
1 polymer ?
#
loop_
_entity_poly.entity_id
_entity_poly.type
_entity_poly.pdbx_seq_one_letter_code
_entity_poly.pdbx_strand_id
1 'polypeptide(L)'
;MKSFIIVSLVLIMVGILLLIGYKKLFKVNSKNALADKPVLSLPDLNDLLMWYIYVCLIIFTSLGIHISVTYHDQRVSKCVEEDVSVRGITSEYPLCINQYSNVVFKDHDEVIQKVLLNNEALIEQLEKRPPIATDKLDNLYYRTEGYAQDTDGYKLHVLLTIYLNYYEIKTIENSIEVIK
;
A
#
# COMPACT_ATOMS: atom_id res chain seq x y z
N MET A 1 -3.42 15.35 1.09
CA MET A 1 -3.52 16.60 1.90
C MET A 1 -4.96 16.97 2.30
N LYS A 2 -5.92 17.08 1.38
CA LYS A 2 -7.33 17.40 1.72
C LYS A 2 -7.97 16.41 2.71
N SER A 3 -7.77 15.10 2.52
CA SER A 3 -8.29 14.06 3.42
C SER A 3 -7.74 14.14 4.85
N PHE A 4 -6.46 14.51 5.01
CA PHE A 4 -5.82 14.67 6.32
C PHE A 4 -6.45 15.82 7.14
N ILE A 5 -6.74 16.94 6.47
CA ILE A 5 -7.38 18.11 7.09
C ILE A 5 -8.79 17.76 7.55
N ILE A 6 -9.57 17.05 6.72
CA ILE A 6 -10.92 16.62 7.06
C ILE A 6 -10.91 15.68 8.26
N VAL A 7 -10.04 14.66 8.26
CA VAL A 7 -9.93 13.70 9.38
C VAL A 7 -9.53 14.42 10.67
N SER A 8 -8.57 15.35 10.61
CA SER A 8 -8.16 16.16 11.77
C SER A 8 -9.31 16.98 12.35
N LEU A 9 -10.12 17.62 11.49
CA LEU A 9 -11.28 18.40 11.93
C LEU A 9 -12.36 17.53 12.58
N VAL A 10 -12.63 16.35 12.01
CA VAL A 10 -13.60 15.40 12.58
C VAL A 10 -13.14 14.92 13.96
N LEU A 11 -11.86 14.56 14.10
CA LEU A 11 -11.31 14.15 15.40
C LEU A 11 -11.46 15.28 16.43
N ILE A 12 -11.06 16.50 16.09
CA ILE A 12 -11.21 17.66 16.99
C ILE A 12 -12.67 17.85 17.43
N MET A 13 -13.63 17.77 16.49
CA MET A 13 -15.06 17.86 16.84
C MET A 13 -15.50 16.73 17.78
N VAL A 14 -15.07 15.49 17.53
CA VAL A 14 -15.36 14.35 18.41
C VAL A 14 -14.78 14.57 19.81
N GLY A 15 -13.53 15.04 19.92
CA GLY A 15 -12.91 15.37 21.20
C GLY A 15 -13.66 16.45 21.98
N ILE A 16 -14.11 17.51 21.31
CA ILE A 16 -14.93 18.57 21.92
C ILE A 16 -16.27 18.01 22.41
N LEU A 17 -16.94 17.19 21.60
CA LEU A 17 -18.22 16.57 21.97
C LEU A 17 -18.06 15.64 23.19
N LEU A 18 -16.99 14.84 23.23
CA LEU A 18 -16.66 13.99 24.38
C LEU A 18 -16.44 14.83 25.64
N LEU A 19 -15.68 15.93 25.55
CA LEU A 19 -15.43 16.82 26.68
C LEU A 19 -16.73 17.46 27.21
N ILE A 20 -17.59 17.93 26.31
CA ILE A 20 -18.89 18.53 26.67
C ILE A 20 -19.78 17.47 27.33
N GLY A 21 -19.84 16.27 26.76
CA GLY A 21 -20.59 15.14 27.31
C GLY A 21 -20.13 14.77 28.72
N TYR A 22 -18.82 14.62 28.90
CA TYR A 22 -18.21 14.32 30.20
C TYR A 22 -18.51 15.41 31.23
N LYS A 23 -18.34 16.70 30.89
CA LYS A 23 -18.66 17.81 31.80
C LYS A 23 -20.13 17.82 32.23
N LYS A 24 -21.06 17.53 31.31
CA LYS A 24 -22.49 17.44 31.61
C LYS A 24 -22.77 16.28 32.56
N LEU A 25 -22.23 15.09 32.27
CA LEU A 25 -22.35 13.91 33.12
C LEU A 25 -21.78 14.16 34.51
N PHE A 26 -20.57 14.72 34.61
CA PHE A 26 -19.94 15.07 35.87
C PHE A 26 -20.79 16.04 36.71
N LYS A 27 -21.39 17.06 36.06
CA LYS A 27 -22.29 18.01 36.74
C LYS A 27 -23.57 17.34 37.26
N VAL A 28 -24.18 16.45 36.48
CA VAL A 28 -25.34 15.67 36.93
C VAL A 28 -24.95 14.75 38.08
N ASN A 29 -23.79 14.09 37.97
CA ASN A 29 -23.28 13.17 38.98
C ASN A 29 -23.01 13.87 40.31
N SER A 30 -22.40 15.06 40.25
CA SER A 30 -22.14 15.90 41.42
C SER A 30 -23.45 16.33 42.10
N LYS A 31 -24.47 16.68 41.31
CA LYS A 31 -25.81 17.01 41.87
C LYS A 31 -26.49 15.80 42.51
N ASN A 32 -26.34 14.61 41.93
CA ASN A 32 -26.89 13.39 42.51
C ASN A 32 -26.18 13.04 43.83
N ALA A 33 -24.86 13.13 43.87
CA ALA A 33 -24.07 12.92 45.08
C ALA A 33 -24.47 13.89 46.20
N LEU A 34 -24.70 15.17 45.89
CA LEU A 34 -25.16 16.18 46.86
C LEU A 34 -26.61 15.96 47.34
N ALA A 35 -27.41 15.16 46.64
CA ALA A 35 -28.80 14.88 46.95
C ALA A 35 -29.02 13.46 47.50
N ASP A 36 -27.94 12.77 47.90
CA ASP A 36 -27.92 11.36 48.33
C ASP A 36 -28.61 10.40 47.35
N LYS A 37 -28.52 10.71 46.06
CA LYS A 37 -29.02 9.89 44.96
C LYS A 37 -27.91 8.99 44.42
N PRO A 38 -28.25 7.85 43.78
CA PRO A 38 -27.27 6.98 43.16
C PRO A 38 -26.38 7.74 42.16
N VAL A 39 -25.08 7.50 42.29
CA VAL A 39 -24.00 8.18 41.55
C VAL A 39 -23.50 7.23 40.48
N LEU A 40 -23.33 7.72 39.25
CA LEU A 40 -22.74 6.99 38.14
C LEU A 40 -21.23 6.85 38.34
N SER A 41 -20.68 5.66 38.09
CA SER A 41 -19.24 5.47 38.01
C SER A 41 -18.72 6.12 36.74
N LEU A 42 -18.02 7.25 36.86
CA LEU A 42 -17.38 7.94 35.75
C LEU A 42 -15.88 7.61 35.74
N PRO A 43 -15.28 7.31 34.57
CA PRO A 43 -13.85 7.15 34.46
C PRO A 43 -13.12 8.47 34.76
N ASP A 44 -11.86 8.38 35.18
CA ASP A 44 -11.01 9.57 35.32
C ASP A 44 -10.91 10.30 33.98
N LEU A 45 -11.00 11.63 34.02
CA LEU A 45 -10.85 12.47 32.84
C LEU A 45 -9.49 12.25 32.17
N ASN A 46 -8.45 12.02 32.96
CA ASN A 46 -7.10 11.79 32.45
C ASN A 46 -7.01 10.46 31.68
N ASP A 47 -7.61 9.41 32.22
CA ASP A 47 -7.65 8.10 31.54
C ASP A 47 -8.44 8.19 30.24
N LEU A 48 -9.58 8.88 30.24
CA LEU A 48 -10.39 9.12 29.05
C LEU A 48 -9.62 9.92 27.98
N LEU A 49 -8.88 10.95 28.40
CA LEU A 49 -8.05 11.78 27.52
C LEU A 49 -6.92 10.95 26.89
N MET A 50 -6.22 10.16 27.71
CA MET A 50 -5.14 9.29 27.25
C MET A 50 -5.66 8.27 26.23
N TRP A 51 -6.82 7.65 26.50
CA TRP A 51 -7.47 6.73 25.56
C TRP A 51 -7.80 7.41 24.23
N TYR A 52 -8.33 8.62 24.28
CA TYR A 52 -8.62 9.41 23.09
C TYR A 52 -7.35 9.77 22.29
N ILE A 53 -6.25 10.13 22.96
CA ILE A 53 -4.96 10.39 22.31
C ILE A 53 -4.45 9.13 21.60
N TYR A 54 -4.51 7.96 22.24
CA TYR A 54 -4.11 6.70 21.61
C TYR A 54 -4.93 6.39 20.37
N VAL A 55 -6.25 6.58 20.42
CA VAL A 55 -7.11 6.41 19.24
C VAL A 55 -6.71 7.38 18.11
N CYS A 56 -6.46 8.65 18.43
CA CYS A 56 -5.99 9.62 17.45
C CYS A 56 -4.68 9.17 16.81
N LEU A 57 -3.71 8.72 17.60
CA LEU A 57 -2.42 8.24 17.10
C LEU A 57 -2.60 7.05 16.14
N ILE A 58 -3.40 6.04 16.52
CA ILE A 58 -3.68 4.88 15.66
C ILE A 58 -4.30 5.30 14.33
N ILE A 59 -5.24 6.23 14.35
CA ILE A 59 -5.89 6.74 13.12
C ILE A 59 -4.87 7.47 12.24
N PHE A 60 -4.04 8.34 12.82
CA PHE A 60 -3.04 9.08 12.07
C PHE A 60 -1.94 8.19 11.51
N THR A 61 -1.46 7.19 12.25
CA THR A 61 -0.46 6.24 11.74
C THR A 61 -1.05 5.41 10.60
N SER A 62 -2.28 4.92 10.75
CA SER A 62 -2.97 4.14 9.69
C SER A 62 -3.17 4.97 8.42
N LEU A 63 -3.57 6.23 8.57
CA LEU A 63 -3.72 7.15 7.44
C LEU A 63 -2.36 7.48 6.79
N GLY A 64 -1.32 7.67 7.60
CA GLY A 64 0.05 7.90 7.12
C GLY A 64 0.57 6.74 6.28
N ILE A 65 0.40 5.50 6.77
CA ILE A 65 0.75 4.28 6.05
C ILE A 65 -0.02 4.19 4.73
N HIS A 66 -1.35 4.36 4.75
CA HIS A 66 -2.15 4.32 3.53
C HIS A 66 -1.71 5.38 2.52
N ILE A 67 -1.48 6.61 2.96
CA ILE A 67 -1.03 7.70 2.08
C ILE A 67 0.34 7.37 1.50
N SER A 68 1.29 6.89 2.31
CA SER A 68 2.62 6.48 1.85
C SER A 68 2.52 5.39 0.78
N VAL A 69 1.77 4.31 1.06
CA VAL A 69 1.55 3.22 0.09
C VAL A 69 0.96 3.74 -1.22
N THR A 70 -0.09 4.57 -1.17
CA THR A 70 -0.73 5.11 -2.38
C THR A 70 0.18 6.08 -3.15
N TYR A 71 0.89 6.99 -2.47
CA TYR A 71 1.82 7.92 -3.13
C TYR A 71 2.98 7.19 -3.80
N HIS A 72 3.44 6.11 -3.17
CA HIS A 72 4.53 5.31 -3.70
C HIS A 72 4.09 4.52 -4.95
N ASP A 73 2.92 3.90 -4.89
CA ASP A 73 2.28 3.24 -6.04
C ASP A 73 2.15 4.17 -7.25
N GLN A 74 1.74 5.42 -7.00
CA GLN A 74 1.56 6.45 -8.03
C GLN A 74 2.86 7.03 -8.56
N ARG A 75 3.99 6.94 -7.84
CA ARG A 75 5.28 7.50 -8.28
C ARG A 75 6.10 6.50 -9.06
N VAL A 76 6.14 5.24 -8.63
CA VAL A 76 6.90 4.18 -9.31
C VAL A 76 6.25 3.81 -10.65
N SER A 77 4.92 3.96 -10.77
CA SER A 77 4.15 3.75 -12.01
C SER A 77 4.13 4.95 -12.96
N LYS A 78 4.57 6.14 -12.52
CA LYS A 78 4.42 7.35 -13.34
C LYS A 78 5.49 7.41 -14.43
N CYS A 79 5.05 7.25 -15.68
CA CYS A 79 5.85 7.50 -16.86
C CYS A 79 6.34 8.97 -16.89
N VAL A 80 7.65 9.16 -17.08
CA VAL A 80 8.29 10.47 -17.21
C VAL A 80 8.72 10.74 -18.64
N GLU A 81 9.17 9.71 -19.37
CA GLU A 81 9.56 9.83 -20.79
C GLU A 81 8.64 9.03 -21.72
N GLU A 82 8.71 9.35 -23.02
CA GLU A 82 7.88 8.80 -24.10
C GLU A 82 7.94 7.27 -24.24
N ASP A 83 7.00 6.75 -25.05
CA ASP A 83 6.78 5.34 -25.34
C ASP A 83 8.08 4.62 -25.74
N VAL A 84 8.47 3.63 -24.94
CA VAL A 84 9.65 2.80 -25.23
C VAL A 84 9.22 1.65 -26.13
N SER A 85 9.90 1.49 -27.27
CA SER A 85 9.71 0.32 -28.13
C SER A 85 10.76 -0.77 -27.86
N VAL A 86 10.34 -1.81 -27.16
CA VAL A 86 10.99 -3.12 -27.13
C VAL A 86 10.41 -4.01 -28.24
N ARG A 87 11.28 -4.47 -29.14
CA ARG A 87 10.91 -5.29 -30.30
C ARG A 87 10.22 -6.59 -29.86
N GLY A 88 9.05 -6.89 -30.41
CA GLY A 88 8.28 -8.11 -30.10
C GLY A 88 7.46 -8.07 -28.80
N ILE A 89 7.47 -6.95 -28.07
CA ILE A 89 6.75 -6.79 -26.79
C ILE A 89 5.78 -5.58 -26.83
N THR A 90 6.25 -4.42 -27.29
CA THR A 90 5.54 -3.13 -27.15
C THR A 90 4.19 -3.06 -27.84
N SER A 91 3.99 -3.84 -28.91
CA SER A 91 2.72 -3.88 -29.65
C SER A 91 1.57 -4.49 -28.83
N GLU A 92 1.89 -5.31 -27.82
CA GLU A 92 0.91 -6.00 -26.98
C GLU A 92 0.83 -5.44 -25.55
N TYR A 93 1.92 -4.81 -25.10
CA TYR A 93 2.11 -4.29 -23.74
C TYR A 93 2.72 -2.88 -23.81
N PRO A 94 1.96 -1.82 -23.50
CA PRO A 94 2.48 -0.46 -23.54
C PRO A 94 3.52 -0.23 -22.42
N LEU A 95 4.68 0.31 -22.81
CA LEU A 95 5.83 0.55 -21.95
C LEU A 95 6.17 2.03 -21.89
N CYS A 96 6.85 2.44 -20.82
CA CYS A 96 7.41 3.78 -20.66
C CYS A 96 8.64 3.76 -19.75
N ILE A 97 9.32 4.90 -19.62
CA ILE A 97 10.41 5.09 -18.65
C ILE A 97 9.86 5.84 -17.44
N ASN A 98 10.10 5.31 -16.24
CA ASN A 98 9.75 6.00 -14.99
C ASN A 98 10.83 7.00 -14.56
N GLN A 99 10.59 7.69 -13.44
CA GLN A 99 11.52 8.70 -12.90
C GLN A 99 12.91 8.16 -12.49
N TYR A 100 13.10 6.84 -12.47
CA TYR A 100 14.37 6.16 -12.15
C TYR A 100 15.07 5.64 -13.40
N SER A 101 14.65 6.08 -14.59
CA SER A 101 15.18 5.61 -15.87
C SER A 101 14.98 4.11 -16.12
N ASN A 102 14.00 3.49 -15.47
CA ASN A 102 13.64 2.08 -15.66
C ASN A 102 12.47 1.93 -16.63
N VAL A 103 12.53 0.90 -17.47
CA VAL A 103 11.40 0.52 -18.33
C VAL A 103 10.35 -0.19 -17.48
N VAL A 104 9.13 0.35 -17.49
CA VAL A 104 7.98 -0.18 -16.75
C VAL A 104 6.75 -0.25 -17.66
N PHE A 105 5.79 -1.08 -17.27
CA PHE A 105 4.45 -1.10 -17.87
C PHE A 105 3.66 0.15 -17.48
N LYS A 106 2.89 0.71 -18.42
CA LYS A 106 1.99 1.86 -18.14
C LYS A 106 0.87 1.51 -17.16
N ASP A 107 0.26 0.33 -17.33
CA ASP A 107 -0.82 -0.19 -16.49
C ASP A 107 -0.38 -1.50 -15.83
N HIS A 108 0.47 -1.38 -14.80
CA HIS A 108 1.26 -2.49 -14.25
C HIS A 108 0.43 -3.71 -13.82
N ASP A 109 -0.66 -3.48 -13.07
CA ASP A 109 -1.50 -4.56 -12.52
C ASP A 109 -2.36 -5.24 -13.59
N GLU A 110 -2.83 -4.51 -14.59
CA GLU A 110 -3.62 -5.07 -15.69
C GLU A 110 -2.72 -5.84 -16.67
N VAL A 111 -1.53 -5.30 -16.94
CA VAL A 111 -0.57 -5.92 -17.84
C VAL A 111 -0.05 -7.24 -17.29
N ILE A 112 0.27 -7.33 -16.00
CA ILE A 112 0.77 -8.61 -15.45
C ILE A 112 -0.26 -9.73 -15.54
N GLN A 113 -1.55 -9.45 -15.30
CA GLN A 113 -2.61 -10.43 -15.46
C GLN A 113 -2.70 -10.92 -16.91
N LYS A 114 -2.60 -9.98 -17.87
CA LYS A 114 -2.58 -10.30 -19.30
C LYS A 114 -1.34 -11.10 -19.70
N VAL A 115 -0.16 -10.78 -19.15
CA VAL A 115 1.08 -11.54 -19.38
C VAL A 115 0.94 -12.97 -18.86
N LEU A 116 0.43 -13.15 -17.64
CA LEU A 116 0.23 -14.48 -17.05
C LEU A 116 -0.77 -15.30 -17.86
N LEU A 117 -1.87 -14.70 -18.29
CA LEU A 117 -2.90 -15.37 -19.08
C LEU A 117 -2.40 -15.75 -20.48
N ASN A 118 -1.70 -14.86 -21.16
CA ASN A 118 -1.17 -15.11 -22.51
C ASN A 118 -0.05 -16.16 -22.54
N ASN A 119 0.61 -16.42 -21.41
CA ASN A 119 1.70 -17.38 -21.29
C ASN A 119 1.34 -18.58 -20.41
N GLU A 120 0.05 -18.80 -20.12
CA GLU A 120 -0.44 -19.83 -19.18
C GLU A 120 0.12 -21.22 -19.50
N ALA A 121 0.08 -21.63 -20.78
CA ALA A 121 0.59 -22.94 -21.20
C ALA A 121 2.09 -23.14 -20.95
N LEU A 122 2.89 -22.07 -21.11
CA LEU A 122 4.33 -22.10 -20.82
C LEU A 122 4.56 -22.08 -19.31
N ILE A 123 3.80 -21.27 -18.57
CA ILE A 123 3.84 -21.18 -17.10
C ILE A 123 3.50 -22.53 -16.47
N GLU A 124 2.45 -23.22 -16.91
CA GLU A 124 2.09 -24.55 -16.43
C GLU A 124 3.22 -25.58 -16.64
N GLN A 125 3.91 -25.51 -17.77
CA GLN A 125 5.07 -26.37 -18.03
C GLN A 125 6.24 -26.06 -17.09
N LEU A 126 6.50 -24.77 -16.87
CA LEU A 126 7.53 -24.33 -15.94
C LEU A 126 7.19 -24.77 -14.52
N GLU A 127 5.93 -24.66 -14.10
CA GLU A 127 5.41 -24.95 -12.75
C GLU A 127 5.52 -26.42 -12.33
N LYS A 128 5.57 -27.37 -13.28
CA LYS A 128 5.78 -28.80 -13.00
C LYS A 128 7.09 -29.14 -12.27
N ARG A 129 8.04 -28.21 -12.23
CA ARG A 129 9.33 -28.37 -11.53
C ARG A 129 9.22 -27.97 -10.04
N PRO A 130 10.10 -28.46 -9.16
CA PRO A 130 10.15 -28.05 -7.75
C PRO A 130 10.40 -26.54 -7.59
N PRO A 131 9.75 -25.85 -6.63
CA PRO A 131 9.92 -24.41 -6.38
C PRO A 131 11.36 -24.05 -6.01
N ILE A 132 11.85 -22.95 -6.58
CA ILE A 132 13.15 -22.33 -6.30
C ILE A 132 12.97 -21.15 -5.32
N ALA A 133 11.85 -20.44 -5.42
CA ALA A 133 11.46 -19.37 -4.51
C ALA A 133 10.06 -19.60 -3.92
N THR A 134 9.78 -18.97 -2.79
CA THR A 134 8.49 -19.01 -2.10
C THR A 134 7.42 -18.15 -2.77
N ASP A 135 7.81 -17.03 -3.36
CA ASP A 135 6.90 -16.20 -4.16
C ASP A 135 6.73 -16.79 -5.57
N LYS A 136 5.49 -16.72 -6.07
CA LYS A 136 5.12 -17.32 -7.36
C LYS A 136 5.80 -16.60 -8.53
N LEU A 137 5.84 -15.28 -8.52
CA LEU A 137 6.41 -14.45 -9.59
C LEU A 137 7.94 -14.55 -9.60
N ASP A 138 8.57 -14.51 -8.42
CA ASP A 138 10.02 -14.71 -8.31
C ASP A 138 10.42 -16.11 -8.82
N ASN A 139 9.66 -17.14 -8.42
CA ASN A 139 9.92 -18.50 -8.86
C ASN A 139 9.75 -18.65 -10.39
N LEU A 140 8.80 -17.94 -11.00
CA LEU A 140 8.64 -17.91 -12.46
C LEU A 140 9.81 -17.19 -13.13
N TYR A 141 10.24 -16.05 -12.59
CA TYR A 141 11.39 -15.30 -13.11
C TYR A 141 12.65 -16.17 -13.16
N TYR A 142 13.06 -16.77 -12.04
CA TYR A 142 14.24 -17.64 -11.99
C TYR A 142 14.13 -18.87 -12.91
N ARG A 143 12.92 -19.41 -13.10
CA ARG A 143 12.72 -20.54 -14.00
C ARG A 143 12.86 -20.16 -15.47
N THR A 144 12.51 -18.93 -15.84
CA THR A 144 12.63 -18.44 -17.22
C THR A 144 14.06 -18.07 -17.61
N GLU A 145 14.94 -17.80 -16.64
CA GLU A 145 16.37 -17.54 -16.89
C GLU A 145 17.05 -18.72 -17.60
N GLY A 146 16.64 -19.96 -17.28
CA GLY A 146 17.11 -21.19 -17.94
C GLY A 146 16.63 -21.39 -19.37
N TYR A 147 15.72 -20.54 -19.88
CA TYR A 147 15.15 -20.59 -21.23
C TYR A 147 15.62 -19.41 -22.10
N ALA A 148 16.76 -18.79 -21.77
CA ALA A 148 17.32 -17.67 -22.53
C ALA A 148 17.57 -17.95 -24.04
N GLN A 149 17.53 -19.23 -24.46
CA GLN A 149 17.69 -19.64 -25.85
C GLN A 149 16.37 -19.92 -26.59
N ASP A 150 15.24 -19.99 -25.90
CA ASP A 150 13.91 -20.17 -26.48
C ASP A 150 13.23 -18.81 -26.68
N THR A 151 12.57 -18.59 -27.83
CA THR A 151 11.95 -17.30 -28.17
C THR A 151 10.80 -16.93 -27.23
N ASP A 152 9.99 -17.90 -26.82
CA ASP A 152 8.83 -17.66 -25.94
C ASP A 152 9.26 -17.56 -24.47
N GLY A 153 10.16 -18.45 -24.03
CA GLY A 153 10.80 -18.36 -22.71
C GLY A 153 11.55 -17.04 -22.49
N TYR A 154 12.29 -16.57 -23.49
CA TYR A 154 12.96 -15.27 -23.45
C TYR A 154 11.96 -14.11 -23.40
N LYS A 155 10.88 -14.15 -24.18
CA LYS A 155 9.83 -13.11 -24.14
C LYS A 155 9.20 -13.02 -22.74
N LEU A 156 8.84 -14.17 -22.16
CA LEU A 156 8.28 -14.22 -20.80
C LEU A 156 9.29 -13.72 -19.76
N HIS A 157 10.57 -14.10 -19.88
CA HIS A 157 11.63 -13.61 -19.00
C HIS A 157 11.71 -12.08 -19.03
N VAL A 158 11.77 -11.47 -20.21
CA VAL A 158 11.83 -10.00 -20.34
C VAL A 158 10.60 -9.32 -19.75
N LEU A 159 9.39 -9.87 -19.95
CA LEU A 159 8.16 -9.33 -19.37
C LEU A 159 8.18 -9.38 -17.84
N LEU A 160 8.68 -10.48 -17.26
CA LEU A 160 8.85 -10.63 -15.82
C LEU A 160 9.95 -9.70 -15.27
N THR A 161 11.04 -9.46 -16.01
CA THR A 161 12.06 -8.46 -15.63
C THR A 161 11.48 -7.05 -15.56
N ILE A 162 10.68 -6.65 -16.57
CA ILE A 162 10.02 -5.34 -16.57
C ILE A 162 9.03 -5.22 -15.40
N TYR A 163 8.37 -6.33 -15.04
CA TYR A 163 7.52 -6.40 -13.85
C TYR A 163 8.35 -6.21 -12.56
N LEU A 164 9.43 -6.97 -12.39
CA LEU A 164 10.28 -6.92 -11.21
C LEU A 164 10.98 -5.57 -11.03
N ASN A 165 11.35 -4.88 -12.10
CA ASN A 165 11.90 -3.51 -12.03
C ASN A 165 10.98 -2.55 -11.26
N TYR A 166 9.66 -2.72 -11.35
CA TYR A 166 8.72 -1.93 -10.56
C TYR A 166 8.80 -2.26 -9.06
N TYR A 167 8.94 -3.54 -8.71
CA TYR A 167 8.96 -4.01 -7.32
C TYR A 167 10.31 -3.85 -6.62
N GLU A 168 11.44 -4.04 -7.32
CA GLU A 168 12.77 -3.83 -6.74
C GLU A 168 12.98 -2.36 -6.35
N ILE A 169 12.52 -1.42 -7.17
CA ILE A 169 12.51 0.01 -6.84
C ILE A 169 11.63 0.28 -5.60
N LYS A 170 10.43 -0.33 -5.54
CA LYS A 170 9.50 -0.24 -4.41
C LYS A 170 10.14 -0.73 -3.10
N THR A 171 11.01 -1.73 -3.18
CA THR A 171 11.65 -2.34 -2.00
C THR A 171 12.87 -1.54 -1.52
N ILE A 172 13.69 -1.03 -2.44
CA ILE A 172 14.87 -0.22 -2.14
C ILE A 172 14.47 1.12 -1.51
N GLU A 173 13.43 1.82 -2.01
CA GLU A 173 13.02 3.09 -1.43
C GLU A 173 12.43 2.98 -0.02
N ASN A 174 11.62 1.94 0.23
CA ASN A 174 11.14 1.65 1.59
C ASN A 174 12.31 1.44 2.57
N SER A 175 13.41 0.82 2.13
CA SER A 175 14.59 0.62 2.97
C SER A 175 15.38 1.91 3.20
N ILE A 176 15.36 2.86 2.27
CA ILE A 176 16.05 4.17 2.40
C ILE A 176 15.24 5.16 3.24
N GLU A 177 13.90 5.16 3.14
CA GLU A 177 13.04 6.00 3.97
C GLU A 177 13.03 5.58 5.45
N VAL A 178 13.24 4.30 5.77
CA VAL A 178 13.36 3.82 7.16
C VAL A 178 14.70 4.23 7.81
N ILE A 179 15.70 4.61 7.02
CA ILE A 179 17.06 4.98 7.49
C ILE A 179 17.23 6.51 7.62
N LYS A 180 16.25 7.33 7.20
CA LYS A 180 16.25 8.79 7.35
C LYS A 180 15.32 9.27 8.45
#